data_AF-A0A7V5DCV5-F1
#
_entry.id   AF-A0A7V5DCV5-F1
#
_cell.length_a   1.000
_cell.length_b   1.000
_cell.length_c   1.000
_cell.angle_alpha   90.00
_cell.angle_beta   90.00
_cell.angle_gamma   90.00
#
_symmetry.space_group_name_H-M   'P 1'
#
loop_
_entity.id
_entity.type
_entity.pdbx_description
1 polymer ?
#
loop_
_entity_poly.entity_id
_entity_poly.type
_entity_poly.pdbx_seq_one_letter_code
_entity_poly.pdbx_strand_id
1 'polypeptide(L)'
;MEKLQDQPLRNDFYLLNKYFFEQVEYEYRMNISQNAPVNLQETADALEKWFLEERLRISKDMLAHQSIYQKINYDHGLLAEVISYVKDKEALQEPAISVYYYAYMARKHPDEERYFDELERRIHTQMEFFNHSEVRTLYLSALNYCATKVNLGNLDYCRRALKFYHQGTEKGFILENNSITRYTFGNAVAFALKIGEFEWAEQFIERFQHHLDEKERNSIVNFNLSRVYFEKGEYDRAQRLLTQFEYDELHLNIIAKTMLLKIYYEQDELDAFESLLESLRIYLQRKEALDPKLKTAFKNMISLMKKLLHLNIYSKPQKEKFRELVQQTNPLAERDWLLKQVDGK
;
A
#
# COMPACT_ATOMS: atom_id res chain seq x y z
N MET A 1 30.69 25.75 -5.32
CA MET A 1 29.41 26.12 -5.95
C MET A 1 29.14 25.25 -7.17
N GLU A 2 30.06 25.19 -8.16
CA GLU A 2 29.96 24.31 -9.35
C GLU A 2 29.52 22.88 -8.99
N LYS A 3 30.25 22.18 -8.11
CA LYS A 3 29.88 20.81 -7.71
C LYS A 3 28.48 20.63 -7.10
N LEU A 4 27.89 21.65 -6.47
CA LEU A 4 26.54 21.56 -5.88
C LEU A 4 25.44 21.94 -6.88
N GLN A 5 25.73 22.88 -7.79
CA GLN A 5 24.78 23.27 -8.85
C GLN A 5 24.74 22.25 -9.99
N ASP A 6 25.87 21.61 -10.27
CA ASP A 6 26.06 20.64 -11.35
C ASP A 6 25.47 19.26 -11.00
N GLN A 7 25.19 18.97 -9.72
CA GLN A 7 24.48 17.74 -9.38
C GLN A 7 23.00 17.86 -9.78
N PRO A 8 22.37 16.77 -10.28
CA PRO A 8 20.99 16.82 -10.75
C PRO A 8 19.95 16.86 -9.62
N LEU A 9 20.32 16.46 -8.40
CA LEU A 9 19.37 16.37 -7.28
C LEU A 9 18.89 17.74 -6.81
N ARG A 10 17.60 17.86 -6.53
CA ARG A 10 16.91 19.03 -5.93
C ARG A 10 16.07 18.59 -4.74
N ASN A 11 16.65 17.72 -3.91
CA ASN A 11 16.06 17.11 -2.74
C ASN A 11 16.49 17.81 -1.43
N ASP A 12 16.12 17.26 -0.28
CA ASP A 12 16.52 17.77 1.05
C ASP A 12 18.02 18.02 1.15
N PHE A 13 18.83 17.03 0.75
CA PHE A 13 20.29 17.15 0.78
C PHE A 13 20.77 18.38 0.01
N TYR A 14 20.22 18.64 -1.18
CA TYR A 14 20.54 19.84 -1.94
C TYR A 14 20.15 21.12 -1.18
N LEU A 15 18.93 21.18 -0.64
CA LEU A 15 18.42 22.36 0.07
C LEU A 15 19.25 22.67 1.32
N LEU A 16 19.57 21.66 2.12
CA LEU A 16 20.40 21.81 3.32
C LEU A 16 21.82 22.28 2.97
N ASN A 17 22.44 21.67 1.95
CA ASN A 17 23.78 22.09 1.52
C ASN A 17 23.79 23.48 0.89
N LYS A 18 22.70 23.87 0.21
CA LYS A 18 22.54 25.23 -0.29
C LYS A 18 22.48 26.22 0.87
N TYR A 19 21.73 25.93 1.92
CA TYR A 19 21.72 26.76 3.13
C TYR A 19 23.11 26.88 3.76
N PHE A 20 23.80 25.76 4.00
CA PHE A 20 25.16 25.82 4.56
C PHE A 20 26.15 26.58 3.67
N PHE A 21 26.01 26.46 2.35
CA PHE A 21 26.81 27.23 1.42
C PHE A 21 26.59 28.74 1.59
N GLU A 22 25.34 29.20 1.64
CA GLU A 22 25.04 30.62 1.82
C GLU A 22 25.57 31.16 3.17
N GLN A 23 25.51 30.34 4.24
CA GLN A 23 26.10 30.72 5.54
C GLN A 23 27.61 30.92 5.46
N VAL A 24 28.34 30.00 4.81
CA VAL A 24 29.80 30.11 4.65
C VAL A 24 30.16 31.31 3.77
N GLU A 25 29.38 31.58 2.72
CA GLU A 25 29.58 32.76 1.88
C GLU A 25 29.37 34.07 2.67
N TYR A 26 28.35 34.12 3.52
CA TYR A 26 28.11 35.25 4.41
C TYR A 26 29.30 35.51 5.34
N GLU A 27 29.78 34.47 6.03
CA GLU A 27 30.94 34.56 6.93
C GLU A 27 32.20 35.03 6.20
N TYR A 28 32.45 34.50 5.01
CA TYR A 28 33.59 34.87 4.18
C TYR A 28 33.52 36.36 3.77
N ARG A 29 32.36 36.83 3.29
CA ARG A 29 32.18 38.24 2.87
C ARG A 29 32.35 39.21 4.04
N MET A 30 31.79 38.88 5.20
CA MET A 30 31.95 39.66 6.43
C MET A 30 33.40 39.81 6.87
N ASN A 31 34.23 38.78 6.65
CA ASN A 31 35.66 38.80 7.00
C ASN A 31 36.51 39.66 6.04
N ILE A 32 36.06 39.90 4.80
CA ILE A 32 36.87 40.58 3.76
C ILE A 32 36.53 42.06 3.64
N SER A 33 35.28 42.46 3.89
CA SER A 33 34.88 43.86 3.81
C SER A 33 33.76 44.17 4.79
N GLN A 34 34.05 45.04 5.76
CA GLN A 34 33.06 45.50 6.75
C GLN A 34 31.92 46.33 6.14
N ASN A 35 32.06 46.83 4.90
CA ASN A 35 31.10 47.72 4.23
C ASN A 35 30.59 47.18 2.89
N ALA A 36 30.75 45.87 2.60
CA ALA A 36 30.20 45.27 1.39
C ALA A 36 28.80 44.67 1.63
N PRO A 37 27.91 44.69 0.62
CA PRO A 37 26.67 43.92 0.69
C PRO A 37 26.97 42.41 0.80
N VAL A 38 26.19 41.76 1.66
CA VAL A 38 26.27 40.32 1.98
C VAL A 38 25.00 39.60 1.55
N ASN A 39 25.07 38.27 1.43
CA ASN A 39 24.02 37.38 0.94
C ASN A 39 23.01 36.96 2.04
N LEU A 40 22.54 37.90 2.85
CA LEU A 40 21.63 37.61 3.97
C LEU A 40 20.25 37.14 3.50
N GLN A 41 19.72 37.71 2.41
CA GLN A 41 18.41 37.29 1.87
C GLN A 41 18.50 35.88 1.31
N GLU A 42 19.56 35.56 0.56
CA GLU A 42 19.80 34.25 -0.02
C GLU A 42 19.98 33.19 1.09
N THR A 43 20.66 33.54 2.18
CA THR A 43 20.79 32.69 3.36
C THR A 43 19.44 32.39 4.00
N ALA A 44 18.61 33.43 4.18
CA ALA A 44 17.27 33.30 4.77
C ALA A 44 16.34 32.47 3.87
N ASP A 45 16.35 32.71 2.55
CA ASP A 45 15.54 31.97 1.58
C ASP A 45 15.95 30.49 1.51
N ALA A 46 17.25 30.20 1.55
CA ALA A 46 17.75 28.83 1.57
C ALA A 46 17.36 28.08 2.85
N LEU A 47 17.47 28.73 4.02
CA LEU A 47 16.99 28.20 5.30
C LEU A 47 15.50 27.89 5.25
N GLU A 48 14.70 28.85 4.76
CA GLU A 48 13.26 28.71 4.67
C GLU A 48 12.87 27.52 3.80
N LYS A 49 13.44 27.40 2.59
CA LYS A 49 13.14 26.28 1.69
C LYS A 49 13.46 24.92 2.31
N TRP A 50 14.63 24.77 2.92
CA TRP A 50 15.01 23.54 3.61
C TRP A 50 14.05 23.24 4.76
N PHE A 51 13.74 24.23 5.60
CA PHE A 51 12.82 24.06 6.74
C PHE A 51 11.41 23.65 6.30
N LEU A 52 10.87 24.28 5.26
CA LEU A 52 9.55 23.95 4.71
C LEU A 52 9.49 22.50 4.24
N GLU A 53 10.48 22.07 3.45
CA GLU A 53 10.57 20.72 2.93
C GLU A 53 10.70 19.68 4.06
N GLU A 54 11.68 19.84 4.95
CA GLU A 54 11.95 18.91 6.05
C GLU A 54 10.74 18.82 6.98
N ARG A 55 10.04 19.94 7.23
CA ARG A 55 8.84 19.93 8.05
C ARG A 55 7.71 19.15 7.43
N LEU A 56 7.48 19.29 6.13
CA LEU A 56 6.46 18.53 5.39
C LEU A 56 6.81 17.03 5.35
N ARG A 57 8.07 16.68 5.08
CA ARG A 57 8.56 15.29 5.02
C ARG A 57 8.38 14.58 6.36
N ILE A 58 8.88 15.16 7.46
CA ILE A 58 8.71 14.60 8.80
C ILE A 58 7.22 14.49 9.17
N SER A 59 6.41 15.49 8.83
CA SER A 59 4.97 15.48 9.14
C SER A 59 4.21 14.40 8.38
N LYS A 60 4.59 14.11 7.12
CA LYS A 60 4.08 12.97 6.35
C LYS A 60 4.42 11.66 7.05
N ASP A 61 5.64 11.50 7.56
CA ASP A 61 6.06 10.30 8.29
C ASP A 61 5.34 10.15 9.64
N MET A 62 5.13 11.24 10.37
CA MET A 62 4.32 11.26 11.60
C MET A 62 2.89 10.76 11.33
N LEU A 63 2.23 11.25 10.26
CA LEU A 63 0.91 10.77 9.84
C LEU A 63 0.93 9.29 9.42
N ALA A 64 2.01 8.83 8.80
CA ALA A 64 2.16 7.43 8.43
C ALA A 64 2.26 6.54 9.67
N HIS A 65 3.12 6.92 10.61
CA HIS A 65 3.35 6.17 11.83
C HIS A 65 2.10 6.16 12.74
N GLN A 66 1.45 7.31 12.94
CA GLN A 66 0.25 7.41 13.77
C GLN A 66 -0.91 6.53 13.26
N SER A 67 -1.03 6.35 11.94
CA SER A 67 -2.06 5.47 11.37
C SER A 67 -1.90 4.00 11.75
N ILE A 68 -0.65 3.58 12.03
CA ILE A 68 -0.31 2.23 12.49
C ILE A 68 -0.41 2.17 14.02
N TYR A 69 0.14 3.19 14.70
CA TYR A 69 0.22 3.26 16.16
C TYR A 69 -0.75 4.32 16.70
N GLN A 70 -2.05 4.00 16.69
CA GLN A 70 -3.14 4.92 17.03
C GLN A 70 -3.07 5.53 18.45
N LYS A 71 -2.28 4.94 19.35
CA LYS A 71 -2.08 5.45 20.73
C LYS A 71 -1.02 6.56 20.80
N ILE A 72 -0.21 6.72 19.76
CA ILE A 72 0.83 7.75 19.70
C ILE A 72 0.21 9.02 19.14
N ASN A 73 0.36 10.10 19.88
CA ASN A 73 -0.04 11.43 19.43
C ASN A 73 1.21 12.28 19.25
N TYR A 74 1.36 12.82 18.06
CA TYR A 74 2.45 13.71 17.74
C TYR A 74 2.01 15.17 17.84
N ASP A 75 2.86 16.00 18.41
CA ASP A 75 2.78 17.45 18.22
C ASP A 75 3.47 17.80 16.89
N HIS A 76 2.74 18.43 15.99
CA HIS A 76 3.22 18.82 14.66
C HIS A 76 3.88 20.20 14.62
N GLY A 77 3.89 20.95 15.74
CA GLY A 77 4.50 22.27 15.83
C GLY A 77 3.97 23.23 14.77
N LEU A 78 4.90 23.90 14.06
CA LEU A 78 4.61 24.94 13.05
C LEU A 78 4.03 24.43 11.72
N LEU A 79 3.53 23.19 11.67
CA LEU A 79 3.06 22.60 10.41
C LEU A 79 1.88 23.35 9.80
N ALA A 80 0.96 23.88 10.62
CA ALA A 80 -0.21 24.59 10.12
C ALA A 80 0.21 25.86 9.36
N GLU A 81 1.17 26.59 9.91
CA GLU A 81 1.77 27.78 9.33
C GLU A 81 2.54 27.44 8.05
N VAL A 82 3.33 26.35 8.06
CA VAL A 82 4.03 25.84 6.87
C VAL A 82 3.05 25.51 5.74
N ILE A 83 1.95 24.82 6.03
CA ILE A 83 0.93 24.48 5.02
C ILE A 83 0.30 25.75 4.43
N SER A 84 -0.04 26.73 5.27
CA SER A 84 -0.59 28.01 4.81
C SER A 84 0.42 28.76 3.94
N TYR A 85 1.66 28.87 4.41
CA TYR A 85 2.73 29.57 3.72
C TYR A 85 3.03 28.98 2.33
N VAL A 86 3.13 27.66 2.23
CA VAL A 86 3.43 26.96 0.97
C VAL A 86 2.30 27.13 -0.05
N LYS A 87 1.04 27.20 0.41
CA LYS A 87 -0.13 27.34 -0.46
C LYS A 87 -0.21 28.71 -1.12
N ASP A 88 0.19 29.76 -0.40
CA ASP A 88 0.01 31.15 -0.81
C ASP A 88 1.21 31.72 -1.58
N LYS A 89 2.28 30.93 -1.76
CA LYS A 89 3.54 31.37 -2.39
C LYS A 89 4.01 30.44 -3.51
N GLU A 90 4.99 30.93 -4.26
CA GLU A 90 5.72 30.19 -5.29
C GLU A 90 6.57 29.02 -4.73
N ALA A 91 6.49 28.72 -3.44
CA ALA A 91 7.22 27.62 -2.80
C ALA A 91 6.95 26.25 -3.43
N LEU A 92 5.76 26.03 -4.01
CA LEU A 92 5.41 24.80 -4.74
C LEU A 92 6.11 24.64 -6.10
N GLN A 93 6.89 25.64 -6.54
CA GLN A 93 7.80 25.51 -7.68
C GLN A 93 9.04 24.67 -7.32
N GLU A 94 9.44 24.65 -6.04
CA GLU A 94 10.55 23.83 -5.56
C GLU A 94 10.13 22.35 -5.53
N PRO A 95 10.79 21.45 -6.30
CA PRO A 95 10.34 20.06 -6.44
C PRO A 95 10.16 19.33 -5.10
N ALA A 96 11.12 19.45 -4.19
CA ALA A 96 11.09 18.75 -2.91
C ALA A 96 9.98 19.25 -1.98
N ILE A 97 9.82 20.57 -1.81
CA ILE A 97 8.70 21.14 -1.04
C ILE A 97 7.38 20.63 -1.59
N SER A 98 7.23 20.69 -2.92
CA SER A 98 5.97 20.38 -3.54
C SER A 98 5.57 18.91 -3.46
N VAL A 99 6.50 17.99 -3.71
CA VAL A 99 6.17 16.56 -3.65
C VAL A 99 5.78 16.13 -2.23
N TYR A 100 6.45 16.65 -1.21
CA TYR A 100 6.11 16.33 0.18
C TYR A 100 4.85 17.05 0.67
N TYR A 101 4.56 18.25 0.17
CA TYR A 101 3.27 18.91 0.39
C TYR A 101 2.12 18.04 -0.12
N TYR A 102 2.15 17.62 -1.40
CA TYR A 102 1.07 16.81 -1.97
C TYR A 102 1.00 15.41 -1.35
N ALA A 103 2.14 14.81 -0.97
CA ALA A 103 2.16 13.54 -0.22
C ALA A 103 1.48 13.67 1.14
N TYR A 104 1.75 14.76 1.87
CA TYR A 104 1.10 15.05 3.14
C TYR A 104 -0.41 15.29 2.95
N MET A 105 -0.79 16.17 2.02
CA MET A 105 -2.19 16.56 1.80
C MET A 105 -3.04 15.40 1.30
N ALA A 106 -2.54 14.58 0.37
CA ALA A 106 -3.25 13.39 -0.10
C ALA A 106 -3.51 12.38 1.03
N ARG A 107 -2.59 12.28 2.00
CA ARG A 107 -2.79 11.42 3.18
C ARG A 107 -3.76 12.02 4.19
N LYS A 108 -3.66 13.33 4.43
CA LYS A 108 -4.49 14.05 5.41
C LYS A 108 -5.94 14.20 4.94
N HIS A 109 -6.14 14.39 3.63
CA HIS A 109 -7.42 14.62 2.97
C HIS A 109 -7.64 13.58 1.87
N PRO A 110 -7.85 12.29 2.21
CA PRO A 110 -7.92 11.21 1.23
C PRO A 110 -9.11 11.32 0.25
N ASP A 111 -10.15 12.06 0.63
CA ASP A 111 -11.33 12.29 -0.22
C ASP A 111 -11.10 13.40 -1.27
N GLU A 112 -10.10 14.25 -1.08
CA GLU A 112 -9.73 15.31 -2.03
C GLU A 112 -8.71 14.80 -3.06
N GLU A 113 -9.21 14.06 -4.06
CA GLU A 113 -8.38 13.33 -5.05
C GLU A 113 -7.38 14.22 -5.80
N ARG A 114 -7.68 15.52 -5.95
CA ARG A 114 -6.78 16.52 -6.54
C ARG A 114 -5.36 16.52 -5.94
N TYR A 115 -5.23 16.26 -4.63
CA TYR A 115 -3.91 16.22 -3.98
C TYR A 115 -3.12 14.99 -4.40
N PHE A 116 -3.80 13.86 -4.57
CA PHE A 116 -3.18 12.64 -5.07
C PHE A 116 -2.83 12.76 -6.55
N ASP A 117 -3.68 13.39 -7.35
CA ASP A 117 -3.41 13.61 -8.78
C ASP A 117 -2.15 14.46 -8.98
N GLU A 118 -1.97 15.52 -8.18
CA GLU A 118 -0.75 16.32 -8.21
C GLU A 118 0.48 15.54 -7.70
N LEU A 119 0.34 14.73 -6.64
CA LEU A 119 1.40 13.85 -6.18
C LEU A 119 1.82 12.87 -7.29
N GLU A 120 0.85 12.20 -7.91
CA GLU A 120 1.07 11.26 -8.99
C GLU A 120 1.78 11.95 -10.17
N ARG A 121 1.30 13.11 -10.60
CA ARG A 121 1.91 13.89 -11.69
C ARG A 121 3.37 14.23 -11.38
N ARG A 122 3.67 14.68 -10.15
CA ARG A 122 5.02 15.04 -9.73
C ARG A 122 5.95 13.85 -9.64
N ILE A 123 5.49 12.74 -9.05
CA ILE A 123 6.25 11.49 -9.07
C ILE A 123 6.62 11.16 -10.52
N HIS A 124 5.66 11.15 -11.45
CA HIS A 124 5.94 10.81 -12.86
C HIS A 124 6.89 11.77 -13.59
N THR A 125 6.95 13.05 -13.21
CA THR A 125 7.66 14.10 -13.95
C THR A 125 8.92 14.62 -13.28
N GLN A 126 9.12 14.36 -11.99
CA GLN A 126 10.18 14.99 -11.17
C GLN A 126 11.08 13.98 -10.45
N MET A 127 10.91 12.68 -10.70
CA MET A 127 11.70 11.60 -10.08
C MET A 127 13.23 11.80 -10.16
N GLU A 128 13.73 12.38 -11.24
CA GLU A 128 15.17 12.59 -11.47
C GLU A 128 15.83 13.58 -10.50
N PHE A 129 15.03 14.42 -9.83
CA PHE A 129 15.50 15.35 -8.82
C PHE A 129 15.73 14.71 -7.45
N PHE A 130 15.36 13.44 -7.27
CA PHE A 130 15.40 12.75 -5.98
C PHE A 130 16.30 11.52 -6.06
N ASN A 131 16.83 11.12 -4.90
CA ASN A 131 17.56 9.86 -4.82
C ASN A 131 16.59 8.66 -4.82
N HIS A 132 17.14 7.47 -5.06
CA HIS A 132 16.35 6.23 -5.17
C HIS A 132 15.46 5.95 -3.95
N SER A 133 15.97 6.21 -2.75
CA SER A 133 15.26 5.96 -1.48
C SER A 133 14.08 6.91 -1.29
N GLU A 134 14.24 8.18 -1.68
CA GLU A 134 13.18 9.18 -1.64
C GLU A 134 12.08 8.86 -2.65
N VAL A 135 12.46 8.54 -3.90
CA VAL A 135 11.49 8.11 -4.93
C VAL A 135 10.71 6.90 -4.46
N ARG A 136 11.40 5.88 -3.92
CA ARG A 136 10.73 4.70 -3.35
C ARG A 136 9.73 5.07 -2.26
N THR A 137 10.11 5.96 -1.34
CA THR A 137 9.22 6.39 -0.24
C THR A 137 7.95 7.05 -0.78
N LEU A 138 8.08 7.88 -1.82
CA LEU A 138 6.95 8.51 -2.49
C LEU A 138 6.07 7.51 -3.25
N TYR A 139 6.67 6.53 -3.92
CA TYR A 139 5.96 5.42 -4.55
C TYR A 139 5.14 4.63 -3.54
N LEU A 140 5.74 4.23 -2.41
CA LEU A 140 5.02 3.50 -1.36
C LEU A 140 3.88 4.35 -0.77
N SER A 141 4.07 5.65 -0.61
CA SER A 141 3.00 6.56 -0.19
C SER A 141 1.84 6.58 -1.20
N ALA A 142 2.14 6.63 -2.50
CA ALA A 142 1.13 6.62 -3.55
C ALA A 142 0.40 5.27 -3.66
N LEU A 143 1.13 4.16 -3.59
CA LEU A 143 0.58 2.81 -3.58
C LEU A 143 -0.34 2.58 -2.38
N ASN A 144 0.02 3.08 -1.20
CA ASN A 144 -0.83 3.01 -0.02
C ASN A 144 -2.13 3.81 -0.20
N TYR A 145 -2.08 4.97 -0.84
CA TYR A 145 -3.29 5.74 -1.18
C TYR A 145 -4.20 4.94 -2.12
N CYS A 146 -3.65 4.35 -3.19
CA CYS A 146 -4.39 3.48 -4.10
C CYS A 146 -5.01 2.28 -3.37
N ALA A 147 -4.26 1.63 -2.48
CA ALA A 147 -4.74 0.50 -1.69
C ALA A 147 -5.96 0.89 -0.84
N THR A 148 -5.92 2.06 -0.18
CA THR A 148 -7.06 2.57 0.58
C THR A 148 -8.29 2.78 -0.30
N LYS A 149 -8.15 3.39 -1.49
CA LYS A 149 -9.26 3.61 -2.42
C LYS A 149 -9.85 2.31 -2.96
N VAL A 150 -9.00 1.34 -3.29
CA VAL A 150 -9.45 0.01 -3.73
C VAL A 150 -10.17 -0.75 -2.62
N ASN A 151 -9.71 -0.64 -1.37
CA ASN A 151 -10.39 -1.24 -0.22
C ASN A 151 -11.75 -0.60 0.08
N LEU A 152 -11.97 0.65 -0.35
CA LEU A 152 -13.27 1.32 -0.34
C LEU A 152 -14.16 0.96 -1.54
N GLY A 153 -13.68 0.09 -2.45
CA GLY A 153 -14.42 -0.37 -3.62
C GLY A 153 -14.15 0.40 -4.91
N ASN A 154 -13.27 1.43 -4.89
CA ASN A 154 -12.93 2.17 -6.10
C ASN A 154 -11.84 1.44 -6.90
N LEU A 155 -12.25 0.59 -7.83
CA LEU A 155 -11.36 -0.26 -8.63
C LEU A 155 -10.54 0.50 -9.68
N ASP A 156 -10.88 1.75 -10.01
CA ASP A 156 -10.07 2.55 -10.95
C ASP A 156 -8.65 2.78 -10.43
N TYR A 157 -8.50 2.79 -9.10
CA TYR A 157 -7.20 2.89 -8.44
C TYR A 157 -6.32 1.64 -8.58
N CYS A 158 -6.86 0.49 -9.00
CA CYS A 158 -6.04 -0.67 -9.36
C CYS A 158 -5.16 -0.36 -10.57
N ARG A 159 -5.71 0.30 -11.60
CA ARG A 159 -4.96 0.68 -12.81
C ARG A 159 -3.87 1.70 -12.48
N ARG A 160 -4.19 2.68 -11.63
CA ARG A 160 -3.22 3.68 -11.15
C ARG A 160 -2.09 3.01 -10.36
N ALA A 161 -2.41 2.10 -9.44
CA ALA A 161 -1.43 1.34 -8.68
C ALA A 161 -0.52 0.51 -9.60
N LEU A 162 -1.08 -0.20 -10.59
CA LEU A 162 -0.27 -0.99 -11.52
C LEU A 162 0.66 -0.12 -12.36
N LYS A 163 0.25 1.08 -12.76
CA LYS A 163 1.16 2.01 -13.44
C LYS A 163 2.42 2.31 -12.61
N PHE A 164 2.26 2.53 -11.30
CA PHE A 164 3.39 2.65 -10.38
C PHE A 164 4.21 1.35 -10.29
N TYR A 165 3.57 0.18 -10.23
CA TYR A 165 4.31 -1.08 -10.22
C TYR A 165 5.10 -1.33 -11.51
N HIS A 166 4.52 -1.12 -12.69
CA HIS A 166 5.23 -1.24 -13.96
C HIS A 166 6.49 -0.37 -13.97
N GLN A 167 6.33 0.94 -13.75
CA GLN A 167 7.47 1.87 -13.75
C GLN A 167 8.48 1.58 -12.64
N GLY A 168 7.98 1.23 -11.45
CA GLY A 168 8.80 0.91 -10.30
C GLY A 168 9.59 -0.39 -10.46
N THR A 169 9.06 -1.38 -11.20
CA THR A 169 9.78 -2.62 -11.55
C THR A 169 10.85 -2.41 -12.61
N GLU A 170 10.62 -1.51 -13.58
CA GLU A 170 11.58 -1.16 -14.62
C GLU A 170 12.74 -0.36 -14.06
N LYS A 171 12.45 0.64 -13.22
CA LYS A 171 13.44 1.56 -12.64
C LYS A 171 14.02 1.09 -11.30
N GLY A 172 13.52 -0.02 -10.75
CA GLY A 172 13.99 -0.60 -9.49
C GLY A 172 13.50 0.10 -8.22
N PHE A 173 12.57 1.06 -8.30
CA PHE A 173 12.07 1.84 -7.16
C PHE A 173 11.25 1.05 -6.15
N ILE A 174 10.75 -0.13 -6.51
CA ILE A 174 10.07 -1.01 -5.54
C ILE A 174 11.04 -1.79 -4.65
N LEU A 175 12.34 -1.80 -5.00
CA LEU A 175 13.39 -2.50 -4.27
C LEU A 175 14.13 -1.54 -3.33
N GLU A 176 14.47 -2.04 -2.15
CA GLU A 176 15.36 -1.39 -1.18
C GLU A 176 16.45 -2.39 -0.79
N ASN A 177 17.71 -2.00 -0.98
CA ASN A 177 18.85 -2.90 -0.78
C ASN A 177 18.71 -4.25 -1.52
N ASN A 178 18.20 -4.19 -2.77
CA ASN A 178 17.91 -5.35 -3.61
C ASN A 178 16.82 -6.29 -3.05
N SER A 179 16.00 -5.80 -2.12
CA SER A 179 14.92 -6.57 -1.47
C SER A 179 13.55 -5.91 -1.67
N ILE A 180 12.51 -6.75 -1.77
CA ILE A 180 11.10 -6.34 -1.79
C ILE A 180 10.40 -6.92 -0.56
N THR A 181 9.54 -6.12 0.08
CA THR A 181 8.76 -6.63 1.21
C THR A 181 7.64 -7.55 0.72
N ARG A 182 7.27 -8.55 1.54
CA ARG A 182 6.09 -9.39 1.27
C ARG A 182 4.81 -8.59 0.99
N TYR A 183 4.65 -7.43 1.64
CA TYR A 183 3.48 -6.55 1.45
C TYR A 183 3.50 -5.87 0.09
N THR A 184 4.62 -5.27 -0.31
CA THR A 184 4.77 -4.64 -1.63
C THR A 184 4.59 -5.68 -2.75
N PHE A 185 5.13 -6.87 -2.57
CA PHE A 185 5.01 -8.00 -3.50
C PHE A 185 3.56 -8.50 -3.62
N GLY A 186 2.91 -8.80 -2.49
CA GLY A 186 1.54 -9.32 -2.46
C GLY A 186 0.50 -8.31 -2.97
N ASN A 187 0.72 -7.01 -2.72
CA ASN A 187 -0.13 -5.94 -3.23
C ASN A 187 0.00 -5.80 -4.76
N ALA A 188 1.21 -5.91 -5.32
CA ALA A 188 1.42 -5.87 -6.77
C ALA A 188 0.55 -6.92 -7.47
N VAL A 189 0.65 -8.16 -7.01
CA VAL A 189 -0.16 -9.28 -7.48
C VAL A 189 -1.65 -8.99 -7.26
N ALA A 190 -2.04 -8.52 -6.07
CA ALA A 190 -3.44 -8.23 -5.77
C ALA A 190 -4.09 -7.21 -6.72
N PHE A 191 -3.39 -6.12 -7.06
CA PHE A 191 -3.91 -5.12 -7.98
C PHE A 191 -4.05 -5.68 -9.41
N ALA A 192 -3.08 -6.48 -9.85
CA ALA A 192 -3.12 -7.14 -11.16
C ALA A 192 -4.32 -8.07 -11.28
N LEU A 193 -4.50 -8.94 -10.29
CA LEU A 193 -5.63 -9.88 -10.25
C LEU A 193 -6.98 -9.17 -10.28
N LYS A 194 -7.13 -8.07 -9.54
CA LYS A 194 -8.40 -7.31 -9.48
C LYS A 194 -8.85 -6.72 -10.82
N ILE A 195 -7.94 -6.55 -11.78
CA ILE A 195 -8.28 -6.05 -13.12
C ILE A 195 -7.99 -7.06 -14.24
N GLY A 196 -7.67 -8.30 -13.89
CA GLY A 196 -7.48 -9.40 -14.85
C GLY A 196 -6.11 -9.43 -15.54
N GLU A 197 -5.10 -8.73 -15.04
CA GLU A 197 -3.73 -8.73 -15.58
C GLU A 197 -2.93 -9.96 -15.09
N PHE A 198 -3.40 -11.16 -15.42
CA PHE A 198 -2.87 -12.42 -14.88
C PHE A 198 -1.44 -12.70 -15.35
N GLU A 199 -1.18 -12.50 -16.64
CA GLU A 199 0.14 -12.75 -17.25
C GLU A 199 1.20 -11.86 -16.61
N TRP A 200 0.88 -10.59 -16.39
CA TRP A 200 1.78 -9.68 -15.70
C TRP A 200 2.05 -10.11 -14.26
N ALA A 201 1.03 -10.58 -13.54
CA ALA A 201 1.20 -11.08 -12.18
C ALA A 201 2.14 -12.30 -12.12
N GLU A 202 2.01 -13.25 -13.05
CA GLU A 202 2.90 -14.42 -13.16
C GLU A 202 4.34 -14.00 -13.45
N GLN A 203 4.55 -13.12 -14.44
CA GLN A 203 5.87 -12.59 -14.80
C GLN A 203 6.50 -11.79 -13.65
N PHE A 204 5.70 -10.99 -12.93
CA PHE A 204 6.16 -10.25 -11.76
C PHE A 204 6.64 -11.22 -10.67
N ILE A 205 5.85 -12.25 -10.36
CA ILE A 205 6.22 -13.25 -9.35
C ILE A 205 7.53 -13.94 -9.73
N GLU A 206 7.63 -14.43 -10.97
CA GLU A 206 8.81 -15.13 -11.47
C GLU A 206 10.07 -14.25 -11.39
N ARG A 207 9.96 -13.00 -11.83
CA ARG A 207 11.07 -12.05 -11.87
C ARG A 207 11.49 -11.58 -10.48
N PHE A 208 10.54 -11.34 -9.57
CA PHE A 208 10.82 -10.67 -8.30
C PHE A 208 10.92 -11.60 -7.09
N GLN A 209 10.62 -12.89 -7.22
CA GLN A 209 10.70 -13.84 -6.10
C GLN A 209 12.06 -13.86 -5.38
N HIS A 210 13.16 -13.69 -6.11
CA HIS A 210 14.50 -13.73 -5.53
C HIS A 210 14.85 -12.49 -4.69
N HIS A 211 14.04 -11.43 -4.77
CA HIS A 211 14.17 -10.24 -3.94
C HIS A 211 13.38 -10.33 -2.62
N LEU A 212 12.57 -11.38 -2.43
CA LEU A 212 11.95 -11.65 -1.13
C LEU A 212 12.99 -12.21 -0.16
N ASP A 213 12.78 -11.93 1.13
CA ASP A 213 13.55 -12.54 2.20
C ASP A 213 13.49 -14.07 2.08
N GLU A 214 14.66 -14.70 2.16
CA GLU A 214 14.83 -16.12 1.86
C GLU A 214 13.95 -17.03 2.75
N LYS A 215 13.71 -16.63 4.01
CA LYS A 215 12.93 -17.41 4.97
C LYS A 215 11.46 -17.46 4.61
N GLU A 216 10.93 -16.39 4.02
CA GLU A 216 9.51 -16.28 3.66
C GLU A 216 9.24 -16.47 2.17
N ARG A 217 10.27 -16.41 1.31
CA ARG A 217 10.15 -16.43 -0.15
C ARG A 217 9.20 -17.51 -0.66
N ASN A 218 9.43 -18.77 -0.30
CA ASN A 218 8.65 -19.90 -0.80
C ASN A 218 7.16 -19.76 -0.41
N SER A 219 6.90 -19.39 0.85
CA SER A 219 5.53 -19.19 1.36
C SER A 219 4.81 -18.05 0.63
N ILE A 220 5.47 -16.91 0.46
CA ILE A 220 4.90 -15.73 -0.21
C ILE A 220 4.68 -15.97 -1.71
N VAL A 221 5.62 -16.65 -2.38
CA VAL A 221 5.49 -17.01 -3.80
C VAL A 221 4.33 -17.97 -4.01
N ASN A 222 4.26 -19.06 -3.24
CA ASN A 222 3.19 -20.05 -3.38
C ASN A 222 1.83 -19.46 -3.03
N PHE A 223 1.75 -18.61 -2.01
CA PHE A 223 0.54 -17.86 -1.69
C PHE A 223 0.05 -17.05 -2.90
N ASN A 224 0.93 -16.24 -3.48
CA ASN A 224 0.54 -15.36 -4.58
C ASN A 224 0.26 -16.11 -5.88
N LEU A 225 1.02 -17.17 -6.21
CA LEU A 225 0.71 -18.04 -7.35
C LEU A 225 -0.64 -18.76 -7.17
N SER A 226 -0.96 -19.22 -5.95
CA SER A 226 -2.25 -19.87 -5.70
C SER A 226 -3.42 -18.90 -5.95
N ARG A 227 -3.25 -17.62 -5.64
CA ARG A 227 -4.23 -16.57 -5.96
C ARG A 227 -4.37 -16.37 -7.46
N VAL A 228 -3.26 -16.33 -8.19
CA VAL A 228 -3.29 -16.23 -9.66
C VAL A 228 -4.08 -17.40 -10.26
N TYR A 229 -3.74 -18.64 -9.91
CA TYR A 229 -4.44 -19.81 -10.44
C TYR A 229 -5.91 -19.85 -10.01
N PHE A 230 -6.22 -19.45 -8.78
CA PHE A 230 -7.61 -19.36 -8.32
C PHE A 230 -8.44 -18.40 -9.17
N GLU A 231 -7.94 -17.19 -9.44
CA GLU A 231 -8.65 -16.19 -10.24
C GLU A 231 -8.74 -16.58 -11.74
N LYS A 232 -7.77 -17.35 -12.25
CA LYS A 232 -7.84 -17.96 -13.60
C LYS A 232 -8.81 -19.16 -13.68
N GLY A 233 -9.37 -19.63 -12.56
CA GLY A 233 -10.20 -20.83 -12.49
C GLY A 233 -9.42 -22.16 -12.55
N GLU A 234 -8.08 -22.11 -12.43
CA GLU A 234 -7.18 -23.26 -12.45
C GLU A 234 -7.11 -23.92 -11.05
N TYR A 235 -8.24 -24.40 -10.56
CA TYR A 235 -8.42 -24.83 -9.16
C TYR A 235 -7.46 -25.94 -8.72
N ASP A 236 -7.17 -26.93 -9.56
CA ASP A 236 -6.23 -28.02 -9.21
C ASP A 236 -4.80 -27.50 -8.96
N ARG A 237 -4.37 -26.45 -9.68
CA ARG A 237 -3.06 -25.83 -9.47
C ARG A 237 -3.06 -24.99 -8.19
N ALA A 238 -4.12 -24.22 -7.96
CA ALA A 238 -4.28 -23.45 -6.74
C ALA A 238 -4.29 -24.35 -5.49
N GLN A 239 -5.08 -25.43 -5.51
CA GLN A 239 -5.20 -26.40 -4.42
C GLN A 239 -3.87 -27.05 -4.07
N ARG A 240 -3.08 -27.49 -5.07
CA ARG A 240 -1.76 -28.08 -4.84
C ARG A 240 -0.83 -27.12 -4.07
N LEU A 241 -0.84 -25.83 -4.40
CA LEU A 241 -0.03 -24.85 -3.67
C LEU A 241 -0.56 -24.58 -2.27
N LEU A 242 -1.88 -24.57 -2.08
CA LEU A 242 -2.53 -24.29 -0.80
C LEU A 242 -2.40 -25.40 0.24
N THR A 243 -2.25 -26.65 -0.20
CA THR A 243 -2.12 -27.81 0.70
C THR A 243 -0.68 -28.11 1.11
N GLN A 244 0.31 -27.60 0.36
CA GLN A 244 1.73 -27.90 0.59
C GLN A 244 2.36 -27.11 1.75
N PHE A 245 1.71 -26.06 2.26
CA PHE A 245 2.33 -25.15 3.24
C PHE A 245 1.38 -24.72 4.36
N GLU A 246 1.92 -24.65 5.58
CA GLU A 246 1.35 -23.85 6.65
C GLU A 246 1.95 -22.45 6.58
N TYR A 247 1.09 -21.44 6.49
CA TYR A 247 1.54 -20.05 6.51
C TYR A 247 1.83 -19.63 7.95
N ASP A 248 3.07 -19.20 8.21
CA ASP A 248 3.50 -18.66 9.50
C ASP A 248 2.66 -17.45 9.93
N GLU A 249 2.25 -16.63 8.95
CA GLU A 249 1.36 -15.51 9.19
C GLU A 249 -0.10 -15.96 9.28
N LEU A 250 -0.68 -15.70 10.45
CA LEU A 250 -2.09 -15.96 10.77
C LEU A 250 -3.07 -15.42 9.72
N HIS A 251 -2.84 -14.22 9.20
CA HIS A 251 -3.74 -13.60 8.21
C HIS A 251 -3.68 -14.31 6.86
N LEU A 252 -2.47 -14.58 6.35
CA LEU A 252 -2.28 -15.32 5.09
C LEU A 252 -2.86 -16.73 5.18
N ASN A 253 -2.68 -17.40 6.33
CA ASN A 253 -3.25 -18.72 6.57
C ASN A 253 -4.78 -18.72 6.41
N ILE A 254 -5.46 -17.75 7.04
CA ILE A 254 -6.92 -17.69 6.95
C ILE A 254 -7.38 -17.37 5.54
N ILE A 255 -6.71 -16.47 4.81
CA ILE A 255 -7.04 -16.19 3.40
C ILE A 255 -6.85 -17.44 2.54
N ALA A 256 -5.72 -18.13 2.69
CA ALA A 256 -5.41 -19.35 1.95
C ALA A 256 -6.44 -20.45 2.20
N LYS A 257 -6.81 -20.68 3.47
CA LYS A 257 -7.82 -21.70 3.84
C LYS A 257 -9.22 -21.30 3.37
N THR A 258 -9.53 -19.99 3.35
CA THR A 258 -10.78 -19.48 2.76
C THR A 258 -10.82 -19.74 1.25
N MET A 259 -9.71 -19.51 0.54
CA MET A 259 -9.59 -19.83 -0.88
C MET A 259 -9.73 -21.33 -1.14
N LEU A 260 -9.12 -22.17 -0.30
CA LEU A 260 -9.25 -23.62 -0.37
C LEU A 260 -10.69 -24.10 -0.13
N LEU A 261 -11.41 -23.51 0.82
CA LEU A 261 -12.86 -23.76 1.00
C LEU A 261 -13.64 -23.42 -0.26
N LYS A 262 -13.38 -22.27 -0.89
CA LYS A 262 -14.05 -21.91 -2.15
C LYS A 262 -13.75 -22.94 -3.23
N ILE A 263 -12.49 -23.36 -3.38
CA ILE A 263 -12.09 -24.40 -4.35
C ILE A 263 -12.87 -25.70 -4.12
N TYR A 264 -12.89 -26.21 -2.88
CA TYR A 264 -13.63 -27.44 -2.55
C TYR A 264 -15.13 -27.32 -2.88
N TYR A 265 -15.72 -26.15 -2.66
CA TYR A 265 -17.11 -25.92 -3.02
C TYR A 265 -17.34 -25.89 -4.54
N GLU A 266 -16.45 -25.25 -5.30
CA GLU A 266 -16.56 -25.17 -6.77
C GLU A 266 -16.30 -26.54 -7.44
N GLN A 267 -15.51 -27.41 -6.82
CA GLN A 267 -15.20 -28.76 -7.32
C GLN A 267 -16.08 -29.88 -6.73
N ASP A 268 -17.10 -29.55 -5.93
CA ASP A 268 -18.00 -30.49 -5.26
C ASP A 268 -17.28 -31.48 -4.30
N GLU A 269 -16.12 -31.08 -3.76
CA GLU A 269 -15.34 -31.83 -2.76
C GLU A 269 -15.88 -31.56 -1.34
N LEU A 270 -17.16 -31.87 -1.10
CA LEU A 270 -17.88 -31.44 0.11
C LEU A 270 -17.32 -32.04 1.41
N ASP A 271 -16.81 -33.26 1.39
CA ASP A 271 -16.17 -33.89 2.57
C ASP A 271 -14.90 -33.12 2.99
N ALA A 272 -14.09 -32.71 2.00
CA ALA A 272 -12.89 -31.91 2.25
C ALA A 272 -13.26 -30.50 2.73
N PHE A 273 -14.31 -29.91 2.16
CA PHE A 273 -14.86 -28.64 2.62
C PHE A 273 -15.28 -28.71 4.09
N GLU A 274 -16.08 -29.69 4.48
CA GLU A 274 -16.60 -29.81 5.86
C GLU A 274 -15.46 -30.02 6.86
N SER A 275 -14.51 -30.90 6.54
CA SER A 275 -13.32 -31.15 7.35
C SER A 275 -12.47 -29.90 7.55
N LEU A 276 -12.22 -29.15 6.46
CA LEU A 276 -11.47 -27.89 6.51
C LEU A 276 -12.21 -26.83 7.33
N LEU A 277 -13.52 -26.69 7.14
CA LEU A 277 -14.33 -25.70 7.84
C LEU A 277 -14.33 -25.93 9.36
N GLU A 278 -14.41 -27.19 9.77
CA GLU A 278 -14.34 -27.57 11.18
C GLU A 278 -12.94 -27.32 11.77
N SER A 279 -11.88 -27.66 11.03
CA SER A 279 -10.50 -27.37 11.44
C SER A 279 -10.25 -25.86 11.63
N LEU A 280 -10.78 -25.02 10.73
CA LEU A 280 -10.70 -23.56 10.82
C LEU A 280 -11.47 -23.00 12.02
N ARG A 281 -12.64 -23.58 12.32
CA ARG A 281 -13.43 -23.20 13.50
C ARG A 281 -12.64 -23.41 14.78
N ILE A 282 -12.04 -24.59 14.93
CA ILE A 282 -11.22 -24.94 16.11
C ILE A 282 -9.98 -24.04 16.20
N TYR A 283 -9.31 -23.81 15.07
CA TYR A 283 -8.14 -22.93 14.99
C TYR A 283 -8.46 -21.49 15.46
N LEU A 284 -9.54 -20.90 14.97
CA LEU A 284 -9.97 -19.55 15.35
C LEU A 284 -10.41 -19.44 16.81
N GLN A 285 -10.97 -20.51 17.40
CA GLN A 285 -11.31 -20.52 18.82
C GLN A 285 -10.05 -20.37 19.69
N ARG A 286 -8.99 -21.11 19.36
CA ARG A 286 -7.72 -21.14 20.13
C ARG A 286 -6.87 -19.87 20.02
N LYS A 287 -7.06 -19.06 18.97
CA LYS A 287 -6.30 -17.80 18.79
C LYS A 287 -6.99 -16.63 19.48
N GLU A 288 -6.63 -16.39 20.74
CA GLU A 288 -7.18 -15.29 21.55
C GLU A 288 -6.61 -13.91 21.17
N ALA A 289 -5.35 -13.85 20.70
CA ALA A 289 -4.66 -12.60 20.34
C ALA A 289 -5.12 -11.97 19.00
N LEU A 290 -6.19 -12.48 18.38
CA LEU A 290 -6.74 -11.92 17.15
C LEU A 290 -7.53 -10.64 17.44
N ASP A 291 -7.41 -9.67 16.53
CA ASP A 291 -8.29 -8.50 16.53
C ASP A 291 -9.78 -8.94 16.61
N PRO A 292 -10.56 -8.42 17.57
CA PRO A 292 -11.94 -8.88 17.78
C PRO A 292 -12.85 -8.74 16.56
N LYS A 293 -12.67 -7.66 15.77
CA LYS A 293 -13.47 -7.41 14.58
C LYS A 293 -13.13 -8.41 13.47
N LEU A 294 -11.83 -8.67 13.27
CA LEU A 294 -11.36 -9.69 12.34
C LEU A 294 -11.81 -11.10 12.72
N LYS A 295 -11.70 -11.46 14.02
CA LYS A 295 -12.20 -12.74 14.55
C LYS A 295 -13.70 -12.91 14.33
N THR A 296 -14.47 -11.83 14.46
CA THR A 296 -15.91 -11.83 14.19
C THR A 296 -16.21 -12.03 12.71
N ALA A 297 -15.48 -11.37 11.82
CA ALA A 297 -15.62 -11.54 10.37
C ALA A 297 -15.42 -13.00 9.93
N PHE A 298 -14.40 -13.66 10.47
CA PHE A 298 -14.13 -15.06 10.15
C PHE A 298 -15.15 -16.03 10.76
N LYS A 299 -15.64 -15.77 11.98
CA LYS A 299 -16.75 -16.54 12.56
C LYS A 299 -18.02 -16.46 11.70
N ASN A 300 -18.34 -15.25 11.23
CA ASN A 300 -19.47 -15.02 10.34
C ASN A 300 -19.32 -15.79 9.03
N MET A 301 -18.14 -15.72 8.41
CA MET A 301 -17.81 -16.46 7.19
C MET A 301 -17.98 -17.98 7.39
N ILE A 302 -17.40 -18.56 8.44
CA ILE A 302 -17.53 -20.00 8.74
C ILE A 302 -18.99 -20.41 8.95
N SER A 303 -19.75 -19.60 9.69
CA SER A 303 -21.18 -19.85 9.93
C SER A 303 -22.00 -19.86 8.64
N LEU A 304 -21.75 -18.90 7.74
CA LEU A 304 -22.44 -18.80 6.46
C LEU A 304 -22.03 -19.90 5.49
N MET A 305 -20.74 -20.24 5.42
CA MET A 305 -20.23 -21.36 4.64
C MET A 305 -20.81 -22.70 5.10
N LYS A 306 -20.98 -22.90 6.42
CA LYS A 306 -21.68 -24.09 6.95
C LYS A 306 -23.14 -24.14 6.52
N LYS A 307 -23.83 -22.99 6.56
CA LYS A 307 -25.23 -22.90 6.10
C LYS A 307 -25.36 -23.13 4.59
N LEU A 308 -24.37 -22.71 3.81
CA LEU A 308 -24.33 -22.92 2.36
C LEU A 308 -24.31 -24.41 2.00
N LEU A 309 -23.55 -25.24 2.72
CA LEU A 309 -23.53 -26.69 2.49
C LEU A 309 -24.90 -27.36 2.61
N HIS A 310 -25.73 -26.86 3.53
CA HIS A 310 -27.05 -27.43 3.82
C HIS A 310 -28.18 -26.69 3.09
N LEU A 311 -27.86 -25.73 2.23
CA LEU A 311 -28.84 -24.94 1.49
C LEU A 311 -29.42 -25.78 0.35
N ASN A 312 -30.75 -25.92 0.30
CA ASN A 312 -31.40 -26.44 -0.89
C ASN A 312 -31.42 -25.35 -1.98
N ILE A 313 -30.48 -25.44 -2.93
CA ILE A 313 -30.35 -24.50 -4.05
C ILE A 313 -31.58 -24.44 -4.96
N TYR A 314 -32.48 -25.42 -4.92
CA TYR A 314 -33.72 -25.41 -5.71
C TYR A 314 -34.89 -24.74 -4.98
N SER A 315 -34.76 -24.44 -3.69
CA SER A 315 -35.81 -23.81 -2.90
C SER A 315 -35.68 -22.29 -2.91
N LYS A 316 -36.52 -21.61 -3.71
CA LYS A 316 -36.57 -20.14 -3.78
C LYS A 316 -36.70 -19.46 -2.39
N PRO A 317 -37.58 -19.92 -1.48
CA PRO A 317 -37.66 -19.34 -0.13
C PRO A 317 -36.38 -19.50 0.70
N GLN A 318 -35.68 -20.64 0.58
CA GLN A 318 -34.42 -20.84 1.30
C GLN A 318 -33.29 -20.00 0.70
N LYS A 319 -33.22 -19.87 -0.63
CA LYS A 319 -32.26 -18.99 -1.32
C LYS A 319 -32.43 -17.54 -0.87
N GLU A 320 -33.67 -17.03 -0.85
CA GLU A 320 -33.92 -15.64 -0.43
C GLU A 320 -33.55 -15.41 1.04
N LYS A 321 -33.93 -16.34 1.92
CA LYS A 321 -33.57 -16.26 3.35
C LYS A 321 -32.05 -16.27 3.56
N PHE A 322 -31.31 -17.08 2.78
CA PHE A 322 -29.85 -17.10 2.84
C PHE A 322 -29.26 -15.79 2.30
N ARG A 323 -29.80 -15.26 1.18
CA ARG A 323 -29.38 -13.98 0.61
C ARG A 323 -29.54 -12.82 1.60
N GLU A 324 -30.71 -12.69 2.22
CA GLU A 324 -30.98 -11.68 3.26
C GLU A 324 -30.01 -11.83 4.43
N LEU A 325 -29.78 -13.06 4.88
CA LEU A 325 -28.84 -13.33 5.96
C LEU A 325 -27.41 -12.91 5.59
N VAL A 326 -26.95 -13.22 4.37
CA VAL A 326 -25.64 -12.78 3.89
C VAL A 326 -25.60 -11.26 3.93
N GLN A 327 -26.55 -10.56 3.29
CA GLN A 327 -26.61 -9.10 3.22
C GLN A 327 -26.58 -8.41 4.59
N GLN A 328 -27.31 -8.94 5.58
CA GLN A 328 -27.39 -8.38 6.93
C GLN A 328 -26.16 -8.68 7.81
N THR A 329 -25.36 -9.69 7.45
CA THR A 329 -24.20 -10.08 8.27
C THR A 329 -23.04 -9.09 8.10
N ASN A 330 -22.63 -8.44 9.17
CA ASN A 330 -21.50 -7.50 9.19
C ASN A 330 -20.67 -7.70 10.49
N PRO A 331 -19.33 -7.83 10.43
CA PRO A 331 -18.45 -7.86 9.25
C PRO A 331 -18.51 -9.18 8.47
N LEU A 332 -18.35 -9.10 7.14
CA LEU A 332 -18.24 -10.26 6.24
C LEU A 332 -17.42 -9.89 5.00
N ALA A 333 -16.23 -10.46 4.86
CA ALA A 333 -15.35 -10.21 3.71
C ALA A 333 -15.83 -10.91 2.44
N GLU A 334 -16.32 -12.15 2.55
CA GLU A 334 -16.66 -13.02 1.41
C GLU A 334 -18.11 -12.87 0.93
N ARG A 335 -18.66 -11.67 1.05
CA ARG A 335 -20.06 -11.38 0.71
C ARG A 335 -20.37 -11.69 -0.75
N ASP A 336 -19.58 -11.15 -1.66
CA ASP A 336 -19.84 -11.24 -3.10
C ASP A 336 -19.76 -12.69 -3.58
N TRP A 337 -18.80 -13.47 -3.07
CA TRP A 337 -18.69 -14.89 -3.40
C TRP A 337 -19.91 -15.68 -2.89
N LEU A 338 -20.34 -15.47 -1.64
CA LEU A 338 -21.52 -16.16 -1.07
C LEU A 338 -22.81 -15.83 -1.82
N LEU A 339 -22.99 -14.59 -2.27
CA LEU A 339 -24.13 -14.17 -3.09
C LEU A 339 -24.08 -14.83 -4.48
N LYS A 340 -22.90 -14.87 -5.11
CA LYS A 340 -22.71 -15.54 -6.39
C LYS A 340 -23.14 -17.02 -6.36
N GLN A 341 -22.94 -17.72 -5.24
CA GLN A 341 -23.33 -19.13 -5.12
C GLN A 341 -24.86 -19.36 -5.12
N VAL A 342 -25.65 -18.36 -4.76
CA VAL A 342 -27.13 -18.44 -4.81
C VAL A 342 -27.73 -17.82 -6.07
N ASP A 343 -27.00 -16.92 -6.72
CA ASP A 343 -27.44 -16.22 -7.93
C ASP A 343 -27.03 -16.95 -9.22
N GLY A 344 -25.90 -17.67 -9.20
CA GLY A 344 -25.31 -18.33 -10.37
C GLY A 344 -25.70 -19.80 -10.58
N LYS A 345 -26.53 -20.40 -9.69
CA LYS A 345 -26.97 -21.80 -9.74
C LYS A 345 -28.49 -21.95 -9.73
#